data_AF-A0A962BJE2-F1
#
_entry.id   AF-A0A962BJE2-F1
#
_cell.length_a   1.000
_cell.length_b   1.000
_cell.length_c   1.000
_cell.angle_alpha   90.00
_cell.angle_beta   90.00
_cell.angle_gamma   90.00
#
_symmetry.space_group_name_H-M   'P 1'
#
loop_
_entity.id
_entity.type
_entity.pdbx_description
1 polymer ?
#
loop_
_entity_poly.entity_id
_entity_poly.type
_entity_poly.pdbx_seq_one_letter_code
_entity_poly.pdbx_strand_id
1 'polypeptide(L)'
;PWRIVEVAENDRSTLASALAARHRAADPDISEARLSRDIERFGNSPMLLVVIARIDAEHKVPVQEQVLSAGCVCFALLQAAQALGFSGQWLTGWAAYDEGAARILHLSGAERVIGFIHLGTATHESPERHRPLPEDVLSRWQP
;
A
#
# COMPACT_ATOMS: atom_id res chain seq x y z
N PRO A 1 12.34 -0.09 -10.46
CA PRO A 1 11.42 -0.93 -11.27
C PRO A 1 10.05 -1.13 -10.58
N TRP A 2 9.05 -0.33 -10.98
CA TRP A 2 7.69 -0.38 -10.42
C TRP A 2 6.63 -0.22 -11.52
N ARG A 3 5.40 -0.58 -11.17
CA ARG A 3 4.19 -0.15 -11.87
C ARG A 3 3.16 0.33 -10.86
N ILE A 4 2.21 1.12 -11.34
CA ILE A 4 1.10 1.63 -10.56
C ILE A 4 -0.18 1.15 -11.24
N VAL A 5 -1.11 0.60 -10.45
CA VAL A 5 -2.44 0.24 -10.91
C VAL A 5 -3.42 1.22 -10.28
N GLU A 6 -4.14 1.97 -11.11
CA GLU A 6 -5.31 2.70 -10.64
C GLU A 6 -6.49 1.74 -10.53
N VAL A 7 -7.17 1.75 -9.38
CA VAL A 7 -8.45 1.06 -9.21
C VAL A 7 -9.56 2.07 -9.51
N ALA A 8 -10.14 1.92 -10.70
CA ALA A 8 -11.25 2.74 -11.16
C ALA A 8 -12.40 2.71 -10.15
N GLU A 9 -13.10 3.83 -10.00
CA GLU A 9 -14.17 4.00 -9.01
C GLU A 9 -15.23 2.88 -9.10
N ASN A 10 -15.66 2.54 -10.31
CA ASN A 10 -16.67 1.50 -10.56
C ASN A 10 -16.18 0.07 -10.21
N ASP A 11 -14.87 -0.15 -10.10
CA ASP A 11 -14.28 -1.46 -9.83
C ASP A 11 -13.92 -1.66 -8.35
N ARG A 12 -13.96 -0.59 -7.53
CA ARG A 12 -13.56 -0.64 -6.11
C ARG A 12 -14.39 -1.61 -5.29
N SER A 13 -15.70 -1.61 -5.48
CA SER A 13 -16.61 -2.52 -4.76
C SER A 13 -16.35 -3.98 -5.12
N THR A 14 -16.06 -4.25 -6.39
CA THR A 14 -15.68 -5.58 -6.89
C THR A 14 -14.36 -6.03 -6.29
N LEU A 15 -13.33 -5.18 -6.32
CA LEU A 15 -12.03 -5.48 -5.69
C LEU A 15 -12.18 -5.72 -4.19
N ALA A 16 -12.89 -4.84 -3.50
CA ALA A 16 -13.13 -4.93 -2.06
C ALA A 16 -13.81 -6.25 -1.67
N SER A 17 -14.85 -6.64 -2.41
CA SER A 17 -15.57 -7.90 -2.19
C SER A 17 -14.69 -9.12 -2.45
N ALA A 18 -13.88 -9.10 -3.52
CA ALA A 18 -12.96 -10.17 -3.84
C ALA A 18 -11.87 -10.35 -2.77
N LEU A 19 -11.29 -9.24 -2.28
CA LEU A 19 -10.30 -9.27 -1.21
C LEU A 19 -10.92 -9.74 0.13
N ALA A 20 -12.13 -9.30 0.47
CA ALA A 20 -12.82 -9.77 1.67
C ALA A 20 -13.13 -11.27 1.62
N ALA A 21 -13.62 -11.77 0.48
CA ALA A 21 -13.83 -13.21 0.27
C ALA A 21 -12.52 -13.99 0.38
N ARG A 22 -11.42 -13.47 -0.17
CA ARG A 22 -10.10 -14.07 -0.03
C ARG A 22 -9.63 -14.10 1.42
N HIS A 23 -9.83 -13.02 2.19
CA HIS A 23 -9.45 -12.96 3.60
C HIS A 23 -10.20 -14.01 4.42
N ARG A 24 -11.52 -14.16 4.24
CA ARG A 24 -12.30 -15.23 4.89
C ARG A 24 -11.77 -16.62 4.55
N ALA A 25 -11.39 -16.85 3.31
CA ALA A 25 -10.85 -18.14 2.90
C ALA A 25 -9.46 -18.43 3.50
N ALA A 26 -8.66 -17.40 3.75
CA ALA A 26 -7.34 -17.52 4.36
C ALA A 26 -7.40 -17.59 5.90
N ASP A 27 -8.37 -16.93 6.52
CA ASP A 27 -8.65 -16.91 7.95
C ASP A 27 -10.16 -17.17 8.18
N PRO A 28 -10.59 -18.43 8.30
CA PRO A 28 -11.99 -18.79 8.50
C PRO A 28 -12.63 -18.20 9.77
N ASP A 29 -11.81 -17.91 10.79
CA ASP A 29 -12.24 -17.38 12.08
C ASP A 29 -12.29 -15.84 12.12
N ILE A 30 -12.00 -15.19 10.99
CA ILE A 30 -12.05 -13.74 10.91
C ILE A 30 -13.44 -13.20 11.25
N SER A 31 -13.48 -12.25 12.18
CA SER A 31 -14.73 -11.59 12.57
C SER A 31 -15.33 -10.81 11.38
N GLU A 32 -16.66 -10.77 11.29
CA GLU A 32 -17.38 -9.93 10.32
C GLU A 32 -16.91 -8.47 10.35
N ALA A 33 -16.68 -7.90 11.54
CA ALA A 33 -16.21 -6.53 11.70
C ALA A 33 -14.85 -6.26 11.02
N ARG A 34 -13.95 -7.24 10.97
CA ARG A 34 -12.67 -7.12 10.26
C ARG A 34 -12.87 -7.13 8.74
N LEU A 35 -13.80 -7.95 8.25
CA LEU A 35 -14.12 -8.02 6.84
C LEU A 35 -14.87 -6.78 6.34
N SER A 36 -15.82 -6.27 7.12
CA SER A 36 -16.47 -4.98 6.82
C SER A 36 -15.44 -3.86 6.71
N ARG A 37 -14.44 -3.82 7.60
CA ARG A 37 -13.34 -2.85 7.50
C ARG A 37 -12.49 -3.01 6.24
N ASP A 38 -12.26 -4.23 5.77
CA ASP A 38 -11.55 -4.44 4.50
C ASP A 38 -12.39 -3.99 3.31
N ILE A 39 -13.70 -4.28 3.33
CA ILE A 39 -14.64 -3.80 2.29
C ILE A 39 -14.64 -2.27 2.24
N GLU A 40 -14.81 -1.61 3.39
CA GLU A 40 -14.80 -0.15 3.49
C GLU A 40 -13.45 0.44 3.04
N ARG A 41 -12.33 -0.16 3.46
CA ARG A 41 -10.99 0.31 3.12
C ARG A 41 -10.79 0.39 1.61
N PHE A 42 -11.11 -0.68 0.88
CA PHE A 42 -10.89 -0.74 -0.56
C PHE A 42 -12.03 -0.09 -1.36
N GLY A 43 -13.24 -0.03 -0.79
CA GLY A 43 -14.44 0.51 -1.43
C GLY A 43 -14.60 2.03 -1.36
N ASN A 44 -14.17 2.67 -0.27
CA ASN A 44 -14.55 4.07 0.04
C ASN A 44 -13.46 5.12 -0.26
N SER A 45 -12.32 4.71 -0.82
CA SER A 45 -11.26 5.67 -1.19
C SER A 45 -11.69 6.45 -2.44
N PRO A 46 -11.64 7.80 -2.49
CA PRO A 46 -11.93 8.58 -3.71
C PRO A 46 -10.97 8.26 -4.87
N MET A 47 -9.71 7.96 -4.56
CA MET A 47 -8.74 7.38 -5.49
C MET A 47 -7.94 6.29 -4.77
N LEU A 48 -7.72 5.17 -5.44
CA LEU A 48 -6.94 4.05 -4.92
C LEU A 48 -5.90 3.65 -5.96
N LEU A 49 -4.62 3.77 -5.59
CA LEU A 49 -3.49 3.34 -6.41
C LEU A 49 -2.79 2.16 -5.73
N VAL A 50 -2.49 1.10 -6.47
CA VAL A 50 -1.68 -0.03 -6.01
C VAL A 50 -0.29 0.10 -6.60
N VAL A 51 0.71 0.36 -5.77
CA VAL A 51 2.11 0.43 -6.17
C VAL A 51 2.73 -0.95 -6.05
N ILE A 52 3.30 -1.44 -7.14
CA ILE A 52 3.84 -2.80 -7.26
C ILE A 52 5.31 -2.70 -7.68
N ALA A 53 6.20 -3.31 -6.91
CA ALA A 53 7.58 -3.53 -7.30
C ALA A 53 7.66 -4.67 -8.31
N ARG A 54 8.42 -4.50 -9.39
CA ARG A 54 8.79 -5.54 -10.35
C ARG A 54 10.23 -5.95 -10.07
N ILE A 55 10.40 -7.05 -9.36
CA ILE A 55 11.73 -7.48 -8.91
C ILE A 55 12.37 -8.33 -10.00
N ASP A 56 13.61 -7.99 -10.35
CA ASP A 56 14.48 -8.81 -11.18
C ASP A 56 15.70 -9.23 -10.35
N ALA A 57 15.74 -10.49 -9.95
CA ALA A 57 16.80 -11.02 -9.08
C ALA A 57 18.15 -11.17 -9.80
N GLU A 58 18.13 -11.28 -11.14
CA GLU A 58 19.33 -11.43 -11.97
C GLU A 58 19.89 -10.07 -12.40
N HIS A 59 19.19 -8.98 -12.10
CA HIS A 59 19.66 -7.64 -12.38
C HIS A 59 20.84 -7.26 -11.49
N LYS A 60 21.80 -6.51 -12.04
CA LYS A 60 22.96 -5.98 -11.30
C LYS A 60 22.62 -5.09 -10.10
N VAL A 61 21.38 -4.63 -9.98
CA VAL A 61 20.90 -3.76 -8.90
C VAL A 61 20.24 -4.67 -7.86
N PRO A 62 20.73 -4.69 -6.61
CA PRO A 62 20.18 -5.56 -5.58
C PRO A 62 18.67 -5.42 -5.39
N VAL A 63 18.00 -6.52 -5.06
CA VAL A 63 16.55 -6.57 -4.82
C VAL A 63 16.12 -5.52 -3.78
N GLN A 64 16.91 -5.31 -2.73
CA GLN A 64 16.62 -4.31 -1.71
C GLN A 64 16.50 -2.89 -2.30
N GLU A 65 17.41 -2.51 -3.20
CA GLU A 65 17.37 -1.19 -3.85
C GLU A 65 16.16 -1.06 -4.78
N GLN A 66 15.79 -2.15 -5.47
CA GLN A 66 14.60 -2.17 -6.33
C GLN A 66 13.31 -1.96 -5.52
N VAL A 67 13.19 -2.63 -4.37
CA VAL A 67 12.06 -2.51 -3.45
C VAL A 67 12.02 -1.12 -2.81
N LEU A 68 13.14 -0.61 -2.31
CA LEU A 68 13.23 0.74 -1.75
C LEU A 68 12.85 1.80 -2.78
N SER A 69 13.25 1.63 -4.03
CA SER A 69 12.88 2.54 -5.11
C SER A 69 11.36 2.59 -5.34
N ALA A 70 10.67 1.45 -5.29
CA ALA A 70 9.20 1.42 -5.32
C ALA A 70 8.56 1.99 -4.03
N GLY A 71 9.21 1.86 -2.88
CA GLY A 71 8.82 2.53 -1.63
C GLY A 71 8.90 4.06 -1.75
N CYS A 72 9.95 4.58 -2.39
CA CYS A 72 10.08 6.01 -2.69
C CYS A 72 8.94 6.53 -3.57
N VAL A 73 8.41 5.71 -4.49
CA VAL A 73 7.22 6.07 -5.29
C VAL A 73 6.01 6.23 -4.40
N CYS A 74 5.77 5.32 -3.47
CA CYS A 74 4.67 5.43 -2.50
C CYS A 74 4.78 6.74 -1.71
N PHE A 75 5.97 7.05 -1.19
CA PHE A 75 6.22 8.30 -0.47
C PHE A 75 6.01 9.53 -1.37
N ALA A 76 6.55 9.54 -2.58
CA ALA A 76 6.43 10.65 -3.52
C ALA A 76 4.96 10.92 -3.92
N LEU A 77 4.13 9.88 -4.07
CA LEU A 77 2.69 10.03 -4.32
C LEU A 77 1.98 10.75 -3.17
N LEU A 78 2.32 10.43 -1.91
CA LEU A 78 1.76 11.12 -0.75
C LEU A 78 2.19 12.60 -0.71
N GLN A 79 3.46 12.87 -0.96
CA GLN A 79 3.98 14.24 -1.00
C GLN A 79 3.32 15.06 -2.13
N ALA A 80 3.14 14.46 -3.31
CA ALA A 80 2.47 15.09 -4.45
C ALA A 80 0.99 15.39 -4.14
N ALA A 81 0.28 14.45 -3.54
CA ALA A 81 -1.10 14.66 -3.11
C ALA A 81 -1.21 15.85 -2.15
N GLN A 82 -0.35 15.91 -1.13
CA GLN A 82 -0.31 17.02 -0.17
C GLN A 82 0.00 18.36 -0.84
N ALA A 83 0.99 18.40 -1.74
CA ALA A 83 1.34 19.61 -2.48
C ALA A 83 0.20 20.13 -3.36
N LEU A 84 -0.69 19.24 -3.81
CA LEU A 84 -1.88 19.56 -4.61
C LEU A 84 -3.13 19.83 -3.75
N GLY A 85 -3.02 19.87 -2.42
CA GLY A 85 -4.13 20.13 -1.50
C GLY A 85 -5.00 18.91 -1.17
N PHE A 86 -4.56 17.71 -1.55
CA PHE A 86 -5.19 16.44 -1.18
C PHE A 86 -4.49 15.83 0.03
N SER A 87 -5.05 14.74 0.54
CA SER A 87 -4.48 13.91 1.58
C SER A 87 -4.34 12.48 1.10
N GLY A 88 -3.40 11.75 1.69
CA GLY A 88 -3.10 10.39 1.30
C GLY A 88 -2.78 9.49 2.49
N GLN A 89 -3.08 8.20 2.33
CA GLN A 89 -2.70 7.17 3.29
C GLN A 89 -2.08 5.98 2.55
N TRP A 90 -0.89 5.57 2.97
CA TRP A 90 -0.23 4.36 2.50
C TRP A 90 -0.50 3.21 3.48
N LEU A 91 -1.20 2.19 3.00
CA LEU A 91 -1.45 0.94 3.70
C LEU A 91 -0.86 -0.25 2.94
N THR A 92 -0.47 -1.30 3.64
CA THR A 92 -0.16 -2.60 3.03
C THR A 92 -1.18 -3.64 3.50
N GLY A 93 -1.21 -3.89 4.81
CA GLY A 93 -2.07 -4.91 5.41
C GLY A 93 -1.78 -6.31 4.87
N TRP A 94 -2.58 -7.29 5.27
CA TRP A 94 -2.43 -8.69 4.86
C TRP A 94 -2.44 -8.87 3.33
N ALA A 95 -3.27 -8.09 2.62
CA ALA A 95 -3.48 -8.20 1.18
C ALA A 95 -2.21 -7.89 0.36
N ALA A 96 -1.25 -7.12 0.90
CA ALA A 96 0.00 -6.85 0.21
C ALA A 96 0.93 -8.08 0.17
N TYR A 97 0.71 -9.06 1.05
CA TYR A 97 1.58 -10.23 1.24
C TYR A 97 0.89 -11.55 0.87
N ASP A 98 -0.43 -11.57 0.66
CA ASP A 98 -1.18 -12.78 0.32
C ASP A 98 -1.13 -13.09 -1.19
N GLU A 99 -0.86 -14.35 -1.53
CA GLU A 99 -0.77 -14.80 -2.92
C GLU A 99 -2.11 -14.76 -3.65
N GLY A 100 -3.23 -14.97 -2.94
CA GLY A 100 -4.56 -14.88 -3.56
C GLY A 100 -4.93 -13.44 -3.89
N ALA A 101 -4.62 -12.51 -3.00
CA ALA A 101 -4.73 -11.07 -3.27
C ALA A 101 -3.84 -10.66 -4.44
N ALA A 102 -2.61 -11.16 -4.51
CA ALA A 102 -1.72 -10.94 -5.65
C ALA A 102 -2.34 -11.42 -6.98
N ARG A 103 -3.01 -12.58 -6.99
CA ARG A 103 -3.74 -13.09 -8.17
C ARG A 103 -4.94 -12.21 -8.54
N ILE A 104 -5.71 -11.75 -7.56
CA ILE A 104 -6.84 -10.82 -7.78
C ILE A 104 -6.36 -9.52 -8.42
N LEU A 105 -5.18 -9.02 -8.01
CA LEU A 105 -4.54 -7.82 -8.54
C LEU A 105 -3.73 -8.06 -9.83
N HIS A 106 -3.80 -9.27 -10.39
CA HIS A 106 -3.08 -9.68 -11.60
C HIS A 106 -1.57 -9.41 -11.52
N LEU A 107 -0.93 -9.72 -10.39
CA LEU A 107 0.52 -9.72 -10.28
C LEU A 107 1.11 -10.89 -11.07
N SER A 108 2.29 -10.67 -11.65
CA SER A 108 3.04 -11.66 -12.43
C SER A 108 4.47 -11.81 -11.93
N GLY A 109 5.04 -13.01 -12.09
CA GLY A 109 6.43 -13.29 -11.76
C GLY A 109 6.81 -12.90 -10.33
N ALA A 110 7.92 -12.17 -10.18
CA ALA A 110 8.43 -11.68 -8.90
C ALA A 110 7.87 -10.29 -8.50
N GLU A 111 6.65 -9.95 -8.93
CA GLU A 111 5.98 -8.73 -8.50
C GLU A 111 5.54 -8.77 -7.03
N ARG A 112 5.60 -7.63 -6.35
CA ARG A 112 5.15 -7.48 -4.95
C ARG A 112 4.41 -6.18 -4.76
N VAL A 113 3.29 -6.20 -4.04
CA VAL A 113 2.62 -4.97 -3.62
C VAL A 113 3.50 -4.27 -2.58
N ILE A 114 3.80 -3.01 -2.83
CA ILE A 114 4.54 -2.15 -1.91
C ILE A 114 3.57 -1.26 -1.13
N GLY A 115 2.45 -0.87 -1.73
CA GLY A 115 1.45 -0.05 -1.05
C GLY A 115 0.13 0.08 -1.79
N PHE A 116 -0.94 0.10 -1.02
CA PHE A 116 -2.23 0.66 -1.39
C PHE A 116 -2.24 2.12 -0.94
N ILE A 117 -2.28 3.03 -1.91
CA ILE A 117 -2.25 4.47 -1.71
C ILE A 117 -3.67 4.99 -1.90
N HIS A 118 -4.29 5.34 -0.77
CA HIS A 118 -5.61 5.93 -0.71
C HIS A 118 -5.49 7.44 -0.77
N LEU A 119 -6.06 8.09 -1.78
CA LEU A 119 -5.99 9.54 -1.97
C LEU A 119 -7.40 10.13 -1.96
N GLY A 120 -7.54 11.32 -1.37
CA GLY A 120 -8.80 12.05 -1.27
C GLY A 120 -8.65 13.38 -0.53
N THR A 121 -9.76 14.01 -0.18
CA THR A 121 -9.76 15.25 0.61
C THR A 121 -9.93 14.91 2.08
N ALA A 122 -9.04 15.40 2.95
CA ALA A 122 -9.20 15.22 4.39
C ALA A 122 -10.45 15.94 4.90
N THR A 123 -11.27 15.23 5.68
CA THR A 123 -12.44 15.80 6.37
C THR A 123 -12.12 16.24 7.80
N HIS A 124 -10.96 15.81 8.32
CA HIS A 124 -10.47 16.13 9.66
C HIS A 124 -8.96 16.35 9.61
N GLU A 125 -8.45 17.17 10.52
CA GLU A 125 -7.02 17.33 10.72
C GLU A 125 -6.41 16.01 11.22
N SER A 126 -5.26 15.63 10.64
CA SER A 126 -4.54 14.45 11.10
C SER A 126 -3.86 14.77 12.43
N PRO A 127 -4.07 13.97 13.49
CA PRO A 127 -3.42 14.22 14.76
C PRO A 127 -1.91 14.07 14.61
N GLU A 128 -1.16 14.97 15.24
CA GLU A 128 0.29 14.85 15.30
C GLU A 128 0.69 13.55 16.03
N ARG A 129 1.72 12.89 15.51
CA ARG A 129 2.26 11.68 16.13
C ARG A 129 3.61 11.99 16.73
N HIS A 130 3.96 11.32 17.81
CA HIS A 130 5.31 11.44 18.38
C HIS A 130 6.36 11.08 17.32
N ARG A 131 7.33 11.97 17.08
CA ARG A 131 8.51 11.70 16.25
C ARG A 131 9.70 11.39 17.16
N PRO A 132 10.57 10.43 16.82
CA PRO A 132 11.79 10.18 17.57
C PRO A 132 12.63 11.44 17.70
N LEU A 133 13.33 11.61 18.82
CA LEU A 133 14.31 12.67 18.96
C LEU A 133 15.55 12.33 18.11
N PRO A 134 16.29 13.32 17.57
CA PRO A 134 17.46 13.04 16.77
C PRO A 134 18.48 12.14 17.46
N GLU A 135 18.71 12.32 18.76
CA GLU A 135 19.62 11.51 19.58
C GLU A 135 19.23 10.03 19.67
N ASP A 136 17.96 9.69 19.44
CA ASP A 136 17.48 8.30 19.48
C ASP A 136 17.79 7.53 18.18
N VAL A 137 18.04 8.24 17.07
CA VAL A 137 18.12 7.65 15.72
C VAL A 137 19.37 8.06 14.93
N LEU A 138 20.17 9.00 15.44
CA LEU A 138 21.37 9.50 14.78
C LEU A 138 22.64 9.13 15.57
N SER A 139 23.44 8.24 15.00
CA SER A 139 24.80 7.97 15.48
C SER A 139 25.83 8.64 14.56
N ARG A 140 26.92 9.16 15.14
CA ARG A 140 28.11 9.53 14.37
C ARG A 140 29.00 8.29 14.25
N TRP A 141 29.42 7.99 13.01
CA TRP A 141 30.35 6.91 12.77
C TRP A 141 31.67 7.16 13.50
N GLN A 142 32.21 6.11 14.10
CA GLN A 142 33.53 6.08 14.72
C GLN A 142 34.30 4.90 14.13
N PRO A 143 35.60 5.09 13.81
CA PRO A 143 36.45 4.05 13.23
C PRO A 143 36.73 2.89 14.19
#